data_AF-A0A523U4Q3-F1
#
_entry.id   AF-A0A523U4Q3-F1
#
_cell.length_a   1.000
_cell.length_b   1.000
_cell.length_c   1.000
_cell.angle_alpha   90.00
_cell.angle_beta   90.00
_cell.angle_gamma   90.00
#
_symmetry.space_group_name_H-M   'P 1'
#
loop_
_entity.id
_entity.type
_entity.pdbx_description
1 polymer ?
#
loop_
_entity_poly.entity_id
_entity_poly.type
_entity_poly.pdbx_seq_one_letter_code
_entity_poly.pdbx_strand_id
1 'polypeptide(L)'
;MAKKDYVFRYKLEPKKEAVYPDPLLEMIRAQLENILNIVIPLEGQREVRIDGFKLLRDRERAYKIFTNEQGLGDFLQECYL
;
A
#
# COMPACT_ATOMS: atom_id res chain seq x y z
N MET A 1 -0.03 2.94 -47.17
CA MET A 1 -0.78 2.97 -45.89
C MET A 1 -0.05 3.87 -44.92
N ALA A 2 -0.61 5.03 -44.56
CA ALA A 2 0.00 5.92 -43.57
C ALA A 2 -0.11 5.29 -42.17
N LYS A 3 1.01 5.19 -41.44
CA LYS A 3 1.03 4.75 -40.04
C LYS A 3 0.26 5.79 -39.22
N LYS A 4 -0.76 5.36 -38.48
CA LYS A 4 -1.46 6.22 -37.53
C LYS A 4 -0.60 6.33 -36.27
N ASP A 5 -0.25 7.54 -35.89
CA ASP A 5 0.42 7.82 -34.63
C ASP A 5 -0.60 7.67 -33.49
N TYR A 6 -0.32 6.77 -32.55
CA TYR A 6 -1.15 6.58 -31.37
C TYR A 6 -0.62 7.46 -30.24
N VAL A 7 -1.48 8.32 -29.68
CA VAL A 7 -1.18 9.13 -28.49
C VAL A 7 -1.84 8.47 -27.29
N PHE A 8 -1.03 7.84 -26.43
CA PHE A 8 -1.50 7.27 -25.17
C PHE A 8 -1.75 8.41 -24.17
N ARG A 9 -2.99 8.56 -23.70
CA ARG A 9 -3.35 9.48 -22.62
C ARG A 9 -3.88 8.67 -21.45
N TYR A 10 -3.16 8.68 -20.34
CA TYR A 10 -3.60 8.04 -19.10
C TYR A 10 -4.29 9.09 -18.23
N LYS A 11 -5.45 8.74 -17.67
CA LYS A 11 -6.08 9.57 -16.65
C LYS A 11 -5.23 9.46 -15.39
N LEU A 12 -4.75 10.60 -14.89
CA LEU A 12 -4.14 10.66 -13.58
C LEU A 12 -5.27 10.65 -12.55
N GLU A 13 -5.22 9.68 -11.65
CA GLU A 13 -6.11 9.70 -10.49
C GLU A 13 -5.77 10.90 -9.60
N PRO A 14 -6.77 11.48 -8.91
CA PRO A 14 -6.51 12.54 -7.95
C PRO A 14 -5.53 12.04 -6.89
N LYS A 15 -4.64 12.93 -6.42
CA LYS A 15 -3.73 12.61 -5.33
C LYS A 15 -4.54 12.21 -4.11
N LYS A 16 -4.29 11.00 -3.58
CA LYS A 16 -4.78 10.61 -2.25
C LYS A 16 -4.22 11.60 -1.22
N GLU A 17 -5.04 11.95 -0.23
CA GLU A 17 -4.59 12.79 0.88
C GLU A 17 -3.49 12.06 1.66
N ALA A 18 -2.45 12.81 2.04
CA ALA A 18 -1.34 12.26 2.81
C ALA A 18 -1.83 11.92 4.22
N VAL A 19 -1.55 10.70 4.67
CA VAL A 19 -1.88 10.26 6.04
C VAL A 19 -0.91 10.89 7.03
N TYR A 20 0.36 11.03 6.64
CA TYR A 20 1.40 11.64 7.46
C TYR A 20 1.91 12.96 6.87
N PRO A 21 2.20 13.96 7.71
CA PRO A 21 2.72 15.25 7.24
C PRO A 21 4.18 15.19 6.79
N ASP A 22 4.96 14.22 7.29
CA ASP A 22 6.35 14.02 6.89
C ASP A 22 6.38 13.32 5.51
N PRO A 23 6.96 13.95 4.45
CA PRO A 23 6.90 13.41 3.09
C PRO A 23 7.62 12.07 2.92
N LEU A 24 8.73 11.87 3.66
CA LEU A 24 9.49 10.62 3.59
C LEU A 24 8.69 9.48 4.23
N LEU A 25 8.08 9.74 5.38
CA LEU A 25 7.23 8.79 6.08
C LEU A 25 6.01 8.42 5.24
N GLU A 26 5.36 9.40 4.60
CA GLU A 26 4.21 9.15 3.72
C GLU A 26 4.61 8.35 2.48
N MET A 27 5.77 8.64 1.88
CA MET A 27 6.31 7.87 0.77
C MET A 27 6.56 6.40 1.18
N ILE A 28 7.18 6.16 2.35
CA ILE A 28 7.43 4.81 2.87
C ILE A 28 6.10 4.08 3.10
N ARG A 29 5.12 4.74 3.73
CA ARG A 29 3.78 4.20 3.98
C ARG A 29 3.10 3.77 2.67
N ALA A 30 3.06 4.65 1.68
CA ALA A 30 2.44 4.38 0.38
C ALA A 30 3.15 3.25 -0.39
N GLN A 31 4.49 3.20 -0.33
CA GLN A 31 5.24 2.12 -0.97
C GLN A 31 4.95 0.77 -0.33
N LEU A 32 4.87 0.70 0.99
CA LEU A 32 4.52 -0.52 1.71
C LEU A 32 3.07 -0.94 1.43
N GLU A 33 2.13 0.00 1.44
CA GLU A 33 0.73 -0.26 1.05
C GLU A 33 0.66 -0.91 -0.34
N ASN A 34 1.33 -0.32 -1.32
CA ASN A 34 1.33 -0.82 -2.69
C ASN A 34 1.92 -2.22 -2.82
N ILE A 35 3.00 -2.51 -2.07
CA ILE A 35 3.60 -3.85 -2.06
C ILE A 35 2.63 -4.85 -1.42
N LEU A 36 2.05 -4.52 -0.26
CA LEU A 36 1.14 -5.39 0.47
C LEU A 36 -0.18 -5.64 -0.27
N ASN A 37 -0.56 -4.78 -1.22
CA ASN A 37 -1.70 -5.01 -2.10
C ASN A 37 -1.43 -6.06 -3.20
N ILE A 38 -0.18 -6.52 -3.38
CA ILE A 38 0.18 -7.49 -4.43
C ILE A 38 0.98 -8.70 -3.91
N VAL A 39 1.35 -8.71 -2.62
CA VAL A 39 2.07 -9.84 -1.99
C VAL A 39 1.43 -10.21 -0.66
N ILE A 40 1.50 -11.50 -0.30
CA ILE A 40 1.12 -12.00 1.02
C ILE A 40 2.40 -12.16 1.85
N PRO A 41 2.59 -11.39 2.93
CA PRO A 41 3.74 -11.55 3.81
C PRO A 41 3.69 -12.88 4.55
N LEU A 42 4.85 -13.50 4.74
CA LEU A 42 4.99 -14.75 5.48
C LEU A 42 5.95 -14.58 6.65
N GLU A 43 5.62 -15.19 7.79
CA GLU A 43 6.55 -15.48 8.88
C GLU A 43 6.79 -17.00 8.89
N GLY A 44 7.92 -17.42 8.31
CA GLY A 44 8.17 -18.84 8.03
C GLY A 44 7.21 -19.36 6.95
N GLN A 45 6.27 -20.23 7.35
CA GLN A 45 5.23 -20.80 6.48
C GLN A 45 3.83 -20.27 6.82
N ARG A 46 3.74 -19.31 7.74
CA ARG A 46 2.46 -18.74 8.18
C ARG A 46 2.23 -17.40 7.49
N GLU A 47 1.05 -17.23 6.91
CA GLU A 47 0.60 -15.94 6.40
C GLU A 47 0.42 -14.94 7.55
N VAL A 48 1.03 -13.76 7.40
CA VAL A 48 0.96 -12.70 8.39
C VAL A 48 0.50 -11.41 7.75
N ARG A 49 -0.30 -10.68 8.52
CA ARG A 49 -0.80 -9.38 8.13
C ARG A 49 0.07 -8.30 8.74
N ILE A 50 0.60 -7.42 7.89
CA ILE A 50 1.36 -6.25 8.33
C ILE A 50 0.40 -5.06 8.41
N ASP A 51 0.20 -4.52 9.62
CA ASP A 51 -0.66 -3.36 9.88
C ASP A 51 0.13 -2.04 9.96
N GLY A 52 1.44 -2.13 10.19
CA GLY A 52 2.31 -1.00 10.40
C GLY A 52 3.79 -1.28 10.21
N PHE A 53 4.59 -0.23 10.34
CA PHE A 53 6.05 -0.28 10.30
C PHE A 53 6.66 0.67 11.33
N LYS A 54 7.94 0.46 11.63
CA LYS A 54 8.76 1.33 12.50
C LYS A 54 9.95 1.85 11.71
N LEU A 55 10.38 3.06 12.03
CA LEU A 55 11.62 3.60 11.45
C LEU A 55 12.81 3.15 12.30
N LEU A 56 13.95 2.87 11.67
CA LEU A 56 15.15 2.47 12.42
C LEU A 56 15.64 3.56 13.39
N ARG A 57 15.42 4.84 13.05
CA ARG A 57 15.72 6.01 13.89
C ARG A 57 14.79 6.15 15.10
N ASP A 58 13.63 5.52 15.06
CA ASP A 58 12.60 5.60 16.11
C ASP A 58 11.89 4.25 16.22
N ARG A 59 12.43 3.39 17.09
CA ARG A 59 11.93 2.04 17.32
C ARG A 59 10.76 1.99 18.30
N GLU A 60 10.45 3.11 18.96
CA GLU A 60 9.33 3.18 19.89
C GLU A 60 8.04 3.43 19.13
N ARG A 61 8.09 4.23 18.06
CA ARG A 61 6.91 4.62 17.30
C ARG A 61 6.57 3.67 16.17
N ALA A 62 5.36 3.12 16.21
CA ALA A 62 4.74 2.40 15.11
C ALA A 62 3.86 3.33 14.27
N TYR A 63 3.95 3.20 12.94
CA TYR A 63 3.16 3.91 11.95
C TYR A 63 2.24 2.93 11.22
N LYS A 64 0.98 3.31 11.04
CA LYS A 64 -0.02 2.49 10.34
C LYS A 64 0.16 2.61 8.84
N ILE A 65 0.01 1.49 8.13
CA ILE A 65 0.05 1.48 6.66
C ILE A 65 -1.33 1.82 6.08
N PHE A 66 -2.37 1.19 6.62
CA PHE A 66 -3.75 1.33 6.16
C PHE A 66 -4.56 2.21 7.14
N THR A 67 -5.31 3.17 6.60
CA THR A 67 -6.34 3.91 7.34
C THR A 67 -7.60 3.05 7.38
N ASN A 68 -8.12 2.80 8.58
CA ASN A 68 -9.17 1.81 8.86
C ASN A 68 -10.48 2.04 8.07
N GLU A 69 -10.57 1.58 6.82
CA GLU A 69 -11.81 1.19 6.13
C GLU A 69 -11.55 0.10 5.05
N GLN A 70 -10.34 0.00 4.49
CA GLN A 70 -10.05 -0.94 3.38
C GLN A 70 -9.55 -2.32 3.83
N GLY A 71 -8.84 -2.41 4.96
CA GLY A 71 -8.16 -3.66 5.29
C GLY A 71 -9.04 -4.78 5.86
N LEU A 72 -10.23 -4.51 6.40
CA LEU A 72 -11.01 -5.54 7.10
C LEU A 72 -11.91 -6.35 6.16
N GLY A 73 -12.39 -5.73 5.08
CA GLY A 73 -13.31 -6.35 4.12
C GLY A 73 -12.66 -7.42 3.25
N ASP A 74 -11.47 -7.13 2.71
CA ASP A 74 -10.85 -7.98 1.69
C ASP A 74 -10.27 -9.28 2.28
N PHE A 75 -9.71 -9.23 3.48
CA PHE A 75 -9.11 -10.41 4.14
C PHE A 75 -10.16 -11.42 4.62
N LEU A 76 -11.31 -10.95 5.13
CA LEU A 76 -12.38 -11.86 5.56
C LEU A 76 -13.03 -12.57 4.37
N GLN A 77 -12.88 -12.07 3.15
CA GLN A 77 -13.39 -12.72 1.96
C GLN A 77 -12.46 -13.83 1.44
N GLU A 78 -11.14 -13.71 1.65
CA GLU A 78 -10.16 -14.72 1.24
C GLU A 78 -10.02 -15.89 2.23
N CYS A 79 -10.25 -15.69 3.54
CA CYS A 79 -10.22 -16.81 4.50
C CYS A 79 -11.47 -17.70 4.51
N TYR A 80 -12.51 -17.36 3.74
CA TYR A 80 -13.79 -18.08 3.67
C TYR A 80 -14.09 -18.71 2.29
N LEU A 81 -13.11 -18.77 1.40
CA LEU A 81 -13.15 -19.50 0.11
C LEU A 81 -12.03 -20.55 0.06
#